data_AF-A0A9P3H7Z4-F1
#
_entry.id   AF-A0A9P3H7Z4-F1
#
_cell.length_a   1.000
_cell.length_b   1.000
_cell.length_c   1.000
_cell.angle_alpha   90.00
_cell.angle_beta   90.00
_cell.angle_gamma   90.00
#
_symmetry.space_group_name_H-M   'P 1'
#
loop_
_entity.id
_entity.type
_entity.pdbx_description
1 polymer ?
#
loop_
_entity_poly.entity_id
_entity_poly.type
_entity_poly.pdbx_seq_one_letter_code
_entity_poly.pdbx_strand_id
1 'polypeptide(L)'
;MTVHFYCLFEGEYKSQAFKPKGISLSNEVDDLKRAIQKRIPKDRYKPEARYLILRHVSIPDGKDESPIMLSDVVIEMELKDPMKQLGALFPEDPDRAILILVCLPVPAQKKKKEKRNRDDDEERSAKKVRSSSSTIKRAIATAGFTEKVVAKGTYDISLLSSEERVRLLDALGQDVGKTETFISLFNTAIQLRHISANIEEMDRISAPGDARFPVIDSKDLYIRKSYQVLYKEILGHYERTDPHDPSARNQVIVTGTSGIGKSAFLLYFAIRLLVESAEDNPPIIIFHTKQKKTCFAFGGCSTLRFGSIEEFMPFLILPDTWYFVDSSKDPELSVAKTIISASPKTLSSGEYWIQAI
;
A
#
# COMPACT_ATOMS: atom_id res chain seq x y z
N MET A 1 -2.42 20.97 40.74
CA MET A 1 -3.14 19.70 40.55
C MET A 1 -2.15 18.63 40.11
N THR A 2 -2.36 17.37 40.50
CA THR A 2 -1.46 16.26 40.11
C THR A 2 -1.93 15.71 38.78
N VAL A 3 -1.10 15.82 37.74
CA VAL A 3 -1.44 15.24 36.43
C VAL A 3 -1.19 13.73 36.48
N HIS A 4 -2.23 12.94 36.22
CA HIS A 4 -2.12 11.49 36.18
C HIS A 4 -1.71 11.03 34.78
N PHE A 5 -0.54 10.41 34.67
CA PHE A 5 -0.05 9.83 33.42
C PHE A 5 -0.25 8.32 33.41
N TYR A 6 -0.69 7.80 32.27
CA TYR A 6 -0.65 6.38 32.01
C TYR A 6 0.22 6.10 30.80
N CYS A 7 1.32 5.40 31.06
CA CYS A 7 2.26 4.97 30.04
C CYS A 7 2.00 3.49 29.72
N LEU A 8 1.61 3.23 28.48
CA LEU A 8 1.27 1.91 27.95
C LEU A 8 2.47 1.40 27.15
N PHE A 9 2.91 0.16 27.34
CA PHE A 9 4.02 -0.41 26.58
C PHE A 9 3.51 -1.53 25.67
N GLU A 10 3.66 -1.35 24.36
CA GLU A 10 3.44 -2.43 23.40
C GLU A 10 4.66 -3.37 23.45
N GLY A 11 4.49 -4.53 24.10
CA GLY A 11 5.57 -5.50 24.24
C GLY A 11 5.55 -6.36 25.51
N GLU A 12 4.61 -6.17 26.45
CA GLU A 12 4.38 -7.19 27.46
C GLU A 12 3.72 -8.41 26.81
N TYR A 13 4.50 -9.49 26.76
CA TYR A 13 4.31 -10.63 25.87
C TYR A 13 2.99 -11.38 26.12
N LYS A 14 2.20 -11.53 25.04
CA LYS A 14 1.13 -12.52 24.77
C LYS A 14 -0.35 -12.16 25.00
N SER A 15 -0.72 -10.94 25.41
CA SER A 15 -2.15 -10.56 25.46
C SER A 15 -2.45 -9.27 24.71
N GLN A 16 -3.57 -9.24 23.98
CA GLN A 16 -4.14 -8.05 23.33
C GLN A 16 -4.82 -7.08 24.33
N ALA A 17 -4.83 -7.45 25.62
CA ALA A 17 -5.41 -6.69 26.71
C ALA A 17 -4.29 -6.20 27.65
N PHE A 18 -4.40 -4.98 28.16
CA PHE A 18 -3.47 -4.43 29.15
C PHE A 18 -4.23 -3.70 30.27
N LYS A 19 -3.65 -3.64 31.48
CA LYS A 19 -4.15 -2.78 32.56
C LYS A 19 -3.32 -1.51 32.62
N PRO A 20 -3.91 -0.31 32.45
CA PRO A 20 -3.17 0.94 32.58
C PRO A 20 -2.60 1.03 33.99
N LYS A 21 -1.26 1.06 34.11
CA LYS A 21 -0.59 1.20 35.39
C LYS A 21 -0.25 2.67 35.56
N GLY A 22 -1.08 3.39 36.32
CA GLY A 22 -0.90 4.81 36.60
C GLY A 22 0.48 5.07 37.15
N ILE A 23 1.22 5.94 36.48
CA ILE A 23 2.45 6.49 37.02
C ILE A 23 2.11 7.92 37.39
N SER A 24 1.93 8.15 38.69
CA SER A 24 1.84 9.51 39.21
C SER A 24 3.22 10.13 39.06
N LEU A 25 3.37 11.08 38.14
CA LEU A 25 4.61 11.80 37.91
C LEU A 25 4.41 13.24 38.38
N SER A 26 5.43 13.80 39.03
CA SER A 26 5.45 15.18 39.48
C SER A 26 5.64 16.12 38.30
N ASN A 27 4.62 16.25 37.45
CA ASN A 27 4.43 17.27 36.40
C ASN A 27 5.59 17.55 35.41
N GLU A 28 6.71 16.83 35.44
CA GLU A 28 7.85 17.10 34.57
C GLU A 28 7.99 16.04 33.48
N VAL A 29 8.10 16.49 32.22
CA VAL A 29 8.38 15.64 31.05
C VAL A 29 9.59 14.73 31.27
N ASP A 30 10.56 15.20 32.08
CA ASP A 30 11.76 14.44 32.42
C ASP A 30 11.48 13.23 33.31
N ASP A 31 10.44 13.27 34.15
CA ASP A 31 10.00 12.10 34.92
C ASP A 31 9.43 11.01 34.01
N LEU A 32 8.67 11.38 32.97
CA LEU A 32 8.17 10.43 31.99
C LEU A 32 9.33 9.83 31.18
N LYS A 33 10.30 10.65 30.75
CA LYS A 33 11.52 10.16 30.08
C LYS A 33 12.26 9.16 30.96
N ARG A 34 12.43 9.45 32.26
CA ARG A 34 13.06 8.54 33.23
C ARG A 34 12.26 7.25 33.40
N ALA A 35 10.94 7.31 33.48
CA ALA A 35 10.06 6.15 33.62
C ALA A 35 10.13 5.22 32.39
N ILE A 36 10.14 5.80 31.18
CA ILE A 36 10.31 5.06 29.92
C ILE A 36 11.67 4.36 29.90
N GLN A 37 12.75 5.08 30.20
CA GLN A 37 14.11 4.52 30.21
C GLN A 37 14.28 3.39 31.24
N LYS A 38 13.64 3.49 32.42
CA LYS A 38 13.72 2.48 33.49
C LYS A 38 13.01 1.17 33.13
N ARG A 39 11.97 1.22 32.28
CA ARG A 39 11.16 0.05 31.90
C ARG A 39 11.71 -0.72 30.68
N ILE A 40 12.67 -0.17 29.95
CA ILE A 40 13.34 -0.91 28.86
C ILE A 40 14.24 -1.99 29.50
N PRO A 41 14.02 -3.30 29.22
CA PRO A 41 14.82 -4.38 29.80
C PRO A 41 16.31 -4.22 29.48
N LYS A 42 17.19 -4.37 30.48
CA LYS A 42 18.64 -4.14 30.35
C LYS A 42 19.34 -5.17 29.43
N ASP A 43 18.67 -6.28 29.20
CA ASP A 43 19.16 -7.57 28.72
C ASP A 43 18.74 -7.87 27.25
N ARG A 44 18.06 -6.94 26.58
CA ARG A 44 17.80 -6.98 25.14
C ARG A 44 18.31 -5.70 24.47
N TYR A 45 18.65 -5.82 23.19
CA TYR A 45 19.13 -4.76 22.29
C TYR A 45 18.51 -3.42 22.67
N LYS A 46 19.25 -2.56 23.39
CA LYS A 46 18.73 -1.31 23.95
C LYS A 46 18.34 -0.41 22.79
N PRO A 47 17.05 -0.29 22.42
CA PRO A 47 16.69 0.78 21.52
C PRO A 47 16.95 2.05 22.32
N GLU A 48 17.87 2.89 21.86
CA GLU A 48 17.97 4.23 22.42
C GLU A 48 16.58 4.88 22.40
N ALA A 49 16.25 5.71 23.41
CA ALA A 49 14.91 6.28 23.55
C ALA A 49 14.39 6.99 22.29
N ARG A 50 15.31 7.48 21.43
CA ARG A 50 15.01 8.06 20.11
C ARG A 50 14.40 7.08 19.09
N TYR A 51 14.50 5.77 19.30
CA TYR A 51 13.97 4.73 18.42
C TYR A 51 12.64 4.16 18.90
N LEU A 52 12.10 4.68 20.01
CA LEU A 52 10.75 4.34 20.47
C LEU A 52 9.73 5.07 19.60
N ILE A 53 8.64 4.38 19.27
CA ILE A 53 7.49 5.02 18.64
C ILE A 53 6.53 5.40 19.76
N LEU A 54 6.30 6.70 19.94
CA LEU A 54 5.36 7.21 20.94
C LEU A 54 4.08 7.68 20.25
N ARG A 55 2.93 7.26 20.78
CA ARG A 55 1.61 7.61 20.27
C ARG A 55 0.77 8.22 21.37
N HIS A 56 0.20 9.39 21.11
CA HIS A 56 -0.83 9.97 21.96
C HIS A 56 -2.16 9.27 21.67
N VAL A 57 -2.86 8.86 22.72
CA VAL A 57 -4.06 8.03 22.58
C VAL A 57 -5.18 8.50 23.49
N SER A 58 -6.43 8.20 23.13
CA SER A 58 -7.59 8.35 24.02
C SER A 58 -8.27 7.00 24.26
N ILE A 59 -8.88 6.87 25.43
CA ILE A 59 -9.73 5.73 25.81
C ILE A 59 -11.17 6.26 25.94
N PRO A 60 -12.18 5.57 25.40
CA PRO A 60 -13.58 5.95 25.57
C PRO A 60 -14.01 5.95 27.04
N ASP A 61 -14.82 6.95 27.45
CA ASP A 61 -15.30 7.11 28.83
C ASP A 61 -16.04 5.85 29.34
N GLY A 62 -15.76 5.45 30.60
CA GLY A 62 -16.47 4.36 31.29
C GLY A 62 -15.72 3.04 31.46
N LYS A 63 -14.39 3.00 31.24
CA LYS A 63 -13.55 1.78 31.38
C LYS A 63 -12.43 1.88 32.43
N ASP A 64 -12.65 2.63 33.51
CA ASP A 64 -11.56 2.98 34.45
C ASP A 64 -10.91 1.80 35.20
N GLU A 65 -11.55 0.62 35.24
CA GLU A 65 -11.02 -0.55 35.97
C GLU A 65 -10.85 -1.83 35.13
N SER A 66 -11.26 -1.81 33.86
CA SER A 66 -11.20 -2.99 32.98
C SER A 66 -9.90 -3.03 32.15
N PRO A 67 -9.37 -4.23 31.82
CA PRO A 67 -8.29 -4.36 30.85
C PRO A 67 -8.70 -3.71 29.52
N ILE A 68 -7.87 -2.78 29.06
CA ILE A 68 -8.09 -2.06 27.82
C ILE A 68 -7.53 -2.91 26.70
N MET A 69 -8.36 -3.16 25.68
CA MET A 69 -7.93 -3.86 24.49
C MET A 69 -7.22 -2.87 23.57
N LEU A 70 -6.10 -3.28 22.95
CA LEU A 70 -5.35 -2.42 22.03
C LEU A 70 -6.21 -1.97 20.83
N SER A 71 -7.23 -2.76 20.47
CA SER A 71 -8.22 -2.43 19.44
C SER A 71 -9.15 -1.26 19.81
N ASP A 72 -9.29 -0.98 21.11
CA ASP A 72 -10.20 0.02 21.64
C ASP A 72 -9.49 1.37 21.89
N VAL A 73 -8.17 1.40 21.65
CA VAL A 73 -7.33 2.59 21.81
C VAL A 73 -7.36 3.39 20.51
N VAL A 74 -7.84 4.62 20.57
CA VAL A 74 -7.83 5.52 19.41
C VAL A 74 -6.48 6.23 19.37
N ILE A 75 -5.72 6.02 18.29
CA ILE A 75 -4.45 6.72 18.06
C ILE A 75 -4.78 8.11 17.54
N GLU A 76 -4.49 9.13 18.34
CA GLU A 76 -4.73 10.52 17.95
C GLU A 76 -3.58 11.06 17.11
N MET A 77 -2.34 10.75 17.51
CA MET A 77 -1.15 11.24 16.82
C MET A 77 0.07 10.37 17.13
N GLU A 78 0.90 10.12 16.11
CA GLU A 78 2.24 9.56 16.27
C GLU A 78 3.29 10.68 16.35
N LEU A 79 4.17 10.61 17.34
CA LEU A 79 5.17 11.65 17.59
C LEU A 79 6.43 11.38 16.74
N LYS A 80 6.68 12.23 15.73
CA LYS A 80 7.80 12.09 14.80
C LYS A 80 9.17 12.39 15.43
N ASP A 81 9.21 13.28 16.43
CA ASP A 81 10.36 13.51 17.31
C ASP A 81 9.86 13.45 18.75
N PRO A 82 9.70 12.23 19.32
CA PRO A 82 9.02 12.05 20.59
C PRO A 82 9.60 12.90 21.70
N MET A 83 10.92 13.09 21.72
CA MET A 83 11.59 13.80 22.81
C MET A 83 11.38 15.32 22.77
N LYS A 84 11.19 15.90 21.58
CA LYS A 84 10.85 17.33 21.42
C LYS A 84 9.35 17.58 21.48
N GLN A 85 8.55 16.69 20.91
CA GLN A 85 7.10 16.86 20.79
C GLN A 85 6.34 16.48 22.04
N LEU A 86 6.93 15.65 22.92
CA LEU A 86 6.34 15.37 24.22
C LEU A 86 6.01 16.67 24.93
N GLY A 87 6.94 17.62 25.06
CA GLY A 87 6.71 18.88 25.77
C GLY A 87 5.50 19.70 25.28
N ALA A 88 5.13 19.60 24.00
CA ALA A 88 3.97 20.30 23.44
C ALA A 88 2.62 19.64 23.81
N LEU A 89 2.63 18.38 24.26
CA LEU A 89 1.44 17.65 24.71
C LEU A 89 1.08 17.93 26.18
N PHE A 90 1.93 18.64 26.93
CA PHE A 90 1.71 18.95 28.34
C PHE A 90 1.31 20.43 28.46
N PRO A 91 0.01 20.78 28.42
CA PRO A 91 -0.41 22.11 28.84
C PRO A 91 -0.10 22.31 30.33
N GLU A 92 0.06 23.57 30.77
CA GLU A 92 0.42 23.88 32.16
C GLU A 92 -0.65 23.43 33.18
N ASP A 93 -1.90 23.18 32.74
CA ASP A 93 -2.99 22.67 33.58
C ASP A 93 -3.93 21.77 32.76
N PRO A 94 -3.69 20.44 32.67
CA PRO A 94 -4.55 19.55 31.91
C PRO A 94 -5.79 19.14 32.71
N ASP A 95 -6.98 19.41 32.15
CA ASP A 95 -8.27 18.96 32.71
C ASP A 95 -8.48 17.43 32.63
N ARG A 96 -7.59 16.70 31.93
CA ARG A 96 -7.72 15.27 31.65
C ARG A 96 -6.38 14.55 31.73
N ALA A 97 -6.43 13.25 32.06
CA ALA A 97 -5.26 12.39 32.06
C ALA A 97 -4.68 12.23 30.64
N ILE A 98 -3.36 12.32 30.52
CA ILE A 98 -2.66 12.15 29.24
C ILE A 98 -2.18 10.69 29.14
N LEU A 99 -2.53 10.04 28.04
CA LEU A 99 -2.22 8.64 27.78
C LEU A 99 -1.20 8.53 26.65
N ILE A 100 -0.10 7.84 26.92
CA ILE A 100 0.98 7.67 25.94
C ILE A 100 1.27 6.19 25.76
N LEU A 101 1.11 5.71 24.53
CA LEU A 101 1.50 4.38 24.11
C LEU A 101 2.94 4.40 23.58
N VAL A 102 3.78 3.56 24.16
CA VAL A 102 5.19 3.37 23.85
C VAL A 102 5.34 2.04 23.12
N CYS A 103 5.69 2.08 21.84
CA CYS A 103 5.93 0.88 21.04
C CYS A 103 7.44 0.65 20.88
N LEU A 104 7.87 -0.58 21.18
CA LEU A 104 9.25 -0.98 20.91
C LEU A 104 9.42 -1.26 19.41
N PRO A 105 10.49 -0.77 18.77
CA PRO A 105 10.76 -1.13 17.38
C PRO A 105 10.94 -2.64 17.28
N VAL A 106 10.24 -3.26 16.32
CA VAL A 106 10.32 -4.70 16.06
C VAL A 106 11.79 -5.04 15.79
N PRO A 107 12.43 -5.94 16.58
CA PRO A 107 13.82 -6.28 16.34
C PRO A 107 13.93 -6.89 14.95
N ALA A 108 14.75 -6.30 14.08
CA ALA A 108 15.16 -6.95 12.84
C ALA A 108 15.61 -8.37 13.20
N GLN A 109 14.95 -9.39 12.66
CA GLN A 109 15.23 -10.78 13.00
C GLN A 109 16.71 -11.07 12.69
N LYS A 110 17.55 -11.11 13.73
CA LYS A 110 18.91 -11.63 13.64
C LYS A 110 18.80 -13.09 13.22
N LYS A 111 19.12 -13.38 11.97
CA LYS A 111 19.41 -14.75 11.51
C LYS A 111 20.42 -15.36 12.48
N LYS A 112 19.98 -16.36 13.23
CA LYS A 112 20.85 -17.18 14.09
C LYS A 112 21.85 -17.88 13.16
N LYS A 113 23.10 -17.40 13.17
CA LYS A 113 24.26 -18.08 12.57
C LYS A 113 24.51 -19.33 13.40
N GLU A 114 24.00 -20.47 12.96
CA GLU A 114 24.64 -21.75 13.29
C GLU A 114 25.94 -21.84 12.50
N LYS A 115 27.01 -22.01 13.26
CA LYS A 115 28.39 -21.96 12.83
C LYS A 115 28.73 -23.30 12.18
N ARG A 116 28.73 -23.40 10.85
CA ARG A 116 29.50 -24.42 10.12
C ARG A 116 29.89 -23.91 8.72
N ASN A 117 31.22 -23.82 8.58
CA ASN A 117 32.08 -23.66 7.41
C ASN A 117 31.83 -22.52 6.40
N ARG A 118 32.81 -21.61 6.42
CA ARG A 118 33.12 -20.57 5.44
C ARG A 118 33.43 -21.23 4.08
N ASP A 119 32.80 -20.75 3.00
CA ASP A 119 33.49 -20.06 1.90
C ASP A 119 32.60 -19.70 0.68
N ASP A 120 31.30 -20.06 0.62
CA ASP A 120 30.54 -19.90 -0.65
C ASP A 120 29.40 -18.85 -0.71
N ASP A 121 29.14 -18.06 0.34
CA ASP A 121 27.86 -17.30 0.44
C ASP A 121 27.92 -15.77 0.23
N GLU A 122 29.09 -15.16 0.01
CA GLU A 122 29.16 -13.72 -0.31
C GLU A 122 28.69 -13.38 -1.73
N GLU A 123 28.55 -14.37 -2.61
CA GLU A 123 28.15 -14.13 -4.01
C GLU A 123 26.63 -14.04 -4.24
N ARG A 124 25.78 -14.42 -3.26
CA ARG A 124 24.32 -14.56 -3.46
C ARG A 124 23.48 -13.38 -2.94
N SER A 125 23.96 -12.62 -1.95
CA SER A 125 23.20 -11.48 -1.39
C SER A 125 23.41 -10.18 -2.18
N ALA A 126 24.61 -9.97 -2.74
CA ALA A 126 24.86 -8.90 -3.71
C ALA A 126 24.10 -9.14 -5.03
N LYS A 127 23.73 -10.39 -5.37
CA LYS A 127 22.94 -10.71 -6.57
C LYS A 127 21.49 -10.20 -6.51
N LYS A 128 20.88 -10.03 -5.33
CA LYS A 128 19.41 -9.83 -5.22
C LYS A 128 18.93 -8.38 -5.43
N VAL A 129 19.64 -7.37 -4.91
CA VAL A 129 19.38 -5.95 -5.20
C VAL A 129 19.99 -5.52 -6.55
N ARG A 130 21.08 -6.19 -6.98
CA ARG A 130 21.63 -6.01 -8.34
C ARG A 130 20.69 -6.51 -9.43
N SER A 131 19.86 -7.54 -9.15
CA SER A 131 18.93 -8.16 -10.10
C SER A 131 17.88 -7.19 -10.68
N SER A 132 17.09 -6.52 -9.83
CA SER A 132 16.02 -5.62 -10.31
C SER A 132 16.57 -4.34 -10.96
N SER A 133 17.61 -3.74 -10.36
CA SER A 133 18.30 -2.58 -10.93
C SER A 133 18.93 -2.89 -12.29
N SER A 134 19.51 -4.08 -12.47
CA SER A 134 20.04 -4.49 -13.78
C SER A 134 18.95 -4.69 -14.83
N THR A 135 17.76 -5.13 -14.41
CA THR A 135 16.64 -5.43 -15.31
C THR A 135 16.04 -4.15 -15.89
N ILE A 136 15.77 -3.14 -15.04
CA ILE A 136 15.25 -1.85 -15.53
C ILE A 136 16.28 -1.10 -16.39
N LYS A 137 17.57 -1.15 -16.03
CA LYS A 137 18.64 -0.55 -16.86
C LYS A 137 18.71 -1.18 -18.25
N ARG A 138 18.60 -2.51 -18.31
CA ARG A 138 18.56 -3.24 -19.58
C ARG A 138 17.31 -2.89 -20.38
N ALA A 139 16.13 -2.78 -19.74
CA ALA A 139 14.89 -2.39 -20.41
C ALA A 139 14.99 -0.97 -20.98
N ILE A 140 15.54 -0.01 -20.21
CA ILE A 140 15.80 1.37 -20.65
C ILE A 140 16.73 1.40 -21.86
N ALA A 141 17.82 0.62 -21.84
CA ALA A 141 18.74 0.53 -22.96
C ALA A 141 18.08 -0.12 -24.20
N THR A 142 17.30 -1.19 -23.98
CA THR A 142 16.58 -1.91 -25.05
C THR A 142 15.52 -1.02 -25.71
N ALA A 143 14.84 -0.20 -24.92
CA ALA A 143 13.85 0.76 -25.41
C ALA A 143 14.48 2.06 -25.97
N GLY A 144 15.81 2.20 -25.93
CA GLY A 144 16.53 3.34 -26.50
C GLY A 144 16.43 4.63 -25.69
N PHE A 145 16.08 4.56 -24.40
CA PHE A 145 15.82 5.75 -23.58
C PHE A 145 16.97 6.18 -22.68
N THR A 146 18.14 5.54 -22.78
CA THR A 146 19.28 5.76 -21.86
C THR A 146 19.66 7.24 -21.71
N GLU A 147 19.69 8.00 -22.80
CA GLU A 147 20.06 9.43 -22.74
C GLU A 147 19.00 10.30 -22.07
N LYS A 148 17.72 9.95 -22.22
CA LYS A 148 16.59 10.75 -21.74
C LYS A 148 16.35 10.61 -20.23
N VAL A 149 16.56 9.41 -19.70
CA VAL A 149 16.24 9.10 -18.29
C VAL A 149 17.44 9.20 -17.35
N VAL A 150 18.67 9.34 -17.86
CA VAL A 150 19.87 9.47 -17.01
C VAL A 150 20.08 10.93 -16.64
N ALA A 151 19.54 11.31 -15.48
CA ALA A 151 19.83 12.58 -14.84
C ALA A 151 20.68 12.33 -13.57
N LYS A 152 21.87 12.95 -13.49
CA LYS A 152 22.75 12.89 -12.29
C LYS A 152 23.11 11.47 -11.81
N GLY A 153 23.20 10.50 -12.72
CA GLY A 153 23.58 9.12 -12.40
C GLY A 153 22.44 8.25 -11.85
N THR A 154 21.22 8.78 -11.76
CA THR A 154 20.00 8.05 -11.43
C THR A 154 19.11 7.91 -12.68
N TYR A 155 18.45 6.77 -12.82
CA TYR A 155 17.46 6.55 -13.87
C TYR A 155 16.11 7.07 -13.40
N ASP A 156 15.65 8.16 -13.99
CA ASP A 156 14.35 8.77 -13.69
C ASP A 156 13.41 8.58 -14.87
N ILE A 157 12.50 7.62 -14.75
CA ILE A 157 11.53 7.31 -15.81
C ILE A 157 10.36 8.28 -15.84
N SER A 158 10.24 9.20 -14.87
CA SER A 158 9.22 10.24 -14.90
C SER A 158 9.44 11.24 -16.05
N LEU A 159 10.65 11.32 -16.58
CA LEU A 159 11.02 12.14 -17.74
C LEU A 159 10.48 11.60 -19.07
N LEU A 160 10.00 10.36 -19.09
CA LEU A 160 9.39 9.75 -20.27
C LEU A 160 7.94 10.20 -20.44
N SER A 161 7.49 10.37 -21.68
CA SER A 161 6.06 10.53 -22.01
C SER A 161 5.29 9.24 -21.75
N SER A 162 3.96 9.30 -21.71
CA SER A 162 3.10 8.12 -21.51
C SER A 162 3.37 7.03 -22.55
N GLU A 163 3.48 7.39 -23.84
CA GLU A 163 3.84 6.44 -24.90
C GLU A 163 5.22 5.80 -24.70
N GLU A 164 6.22 6.58 -24.31
CA GLU A 164 7.58 6.08 -24.06
C GLU A 164 7.61 5.15 -22.84
N ARG A 165 6.83 5.45 -21.80
CA ARG A 165 6.69 4.58 -20.64
C ARG A 165 6.04 3.24 -21.02
N VAL A 166 5.08 3.24 -21.95
CA VAL A 166 4.49 2.01 -22.50
C VAL A 166 5.54 1.20 -23.29
N ARG A 167 6.37 1.86 -24.13
CA ARG A 167 7.47 1.17 -24.83
C ARG A 167 8.52 0.62 -23.87
N LEU A 168 8.82 1.35 -22.80
CA LEU A 168 9.71 0.87 -21.74
C LEU A 168 9.10 -0.35 -21.03
N LEU A 169 7.80 -0.31 -20.75
CA LEU A 169 7.08 -1.43 -20.15
C LEU A 169 7.16 -2.68 -21.04
N ASP A 170 7.03 -2.54 -22.36
CA ASP A 170 7.14 -3.66 -23.30
C ASP A 170 8.49 -4.37 -23.24
N ALA A 171 9.56 -3.62 -22.96
CA ALA A 171 10.91 -4.15 -22.72
C ALA A 171 11.12 -4.73 -21.31
N LEU A 172 10.09 -4.69 -20.44
CA LEU A 172 10.15 -5.09 -19.04
C LEU A 172 9.21 -6.28 -18.75
N GLY A 173 9.56 -7.10 -17.76
CA GLY A 173 8.82 -8.33 -17.46
C GLY A 173 8.85 -9.34 -18.62
N GLN A 174 7.89 -10.25 -18.62
CA GLN A 174 7.76 -11.35 -19.57
C GLN A 174 6.48 -11.22 -20.39
N ASP A 175 6.49 -11.80 -21.60
CA ASP A 175 5.29 -11.98 -22.39
C ASP A 175 4.28 -12.84 -21.63
N VAL A 176 3.02 -12.48 -21.75
CA VAL A 176 1.95 -13.25 -21.13
C VAL A 176 1.64 -14.47 -22.00
N GLY A 177 1.72 -15.66 -21.40
CA GLY A 177 1.42 -16.91 -22.09
C GLY A 177 -0.06 -16.99 -22.49
N LYS A 178 -0.36 -17.57 -23.67
CA LYS A 178 -1.71 -17.63 -24.27
C LYS A 178 -2.81 -18.21 -23.37
N THR A 179 -2.45 -18.97 -22.35
CA THR A 179 -3.37 -19.61 -21.39
C THR A 179 -3.72 -18.72 -20.20
N GLU A 180 -3.04 -17.59 -20.00
CA GLU A 180 -3.31 -16.70 -18.87
C GLU A 180 -4.58 -15.89 -19.11
N THR A 181 -5.48 -15.91 -18.13
CA THR A 181 -6.81 -15.27 -18.23
C THR A 181 -6.74 -13.75 -18.35
N PHE A 182 -5.64 -13.10 -17.94
CA PHE A 182 -5.48 -11.65 -18.10
C PHE A 182 -5.36 -11.21 -19.57
N ILE A 183 -4.99 -12.12 -20.49
CA ILE A 183 -5.07 -11.86 -21.93
C ILE A 183 -6.51 -11.62 -22.36
N SER A 184 -7.49 -12.30 -21.75
CA SER A 184 -8.89 -12.08 -22.10
C SER A 184 -9.33 -10.66 -21.76
N LEU A 185 -8.93 -10.15 -20.59
CA LEU A 185 -9.24 -8.77 -20.18
C LEU A 185 -8.65 -7.76 -21.15
N PHE A 186 -7.38 -7.96 -21.55
CA PHE A 186 -6.70 -7.11 -22.52
C PHE A 186 -7.38 -7.12 -23.89
N ASN A 187 -7.67 -8.31 -24.43
CA ASN A 187 -8.34 -8.46 -25.71
C ASN A 187 -9.78 -7.90 -25.69
N THR A 188 -10.49 -8.04 -24.58
CA THR A 188 -11.81 -7.40 -24.40
C THR A 188 -11.69 -5.88 -24.51
N ALA A 189 -10.71 -5.26 -23.83
CA ALA A 189 -10.50 -3.82 -23.91
C ALA A 189 -10.18 -3.36 -25.34
N ILE A 190 -9.30 -4.07 -26.05
CA ILE A 190 -9.00 -3.80 -27.48
C ILE A 190 -10.28 -3.83 -28.32
N GLN A 191 -11.08 -4.91 -28.22
CA GLN A 191 -12.31 -5.04 -29.01
C GLN A 191 -13.32 -3.93 -28.69
N LEU A 192 -13.52 -3.62 -27.41
CA LEU A 192 -14.45 -2.58 -26.99
C LEU A 192 -14.02 -1.19 -27.44
N ARG A 193 -12.71 -0.90 -27.50
CA ARG A 193 -12.19 0.38 -27.98
C ARG A 193 -12.54 0.65 -29.44
N HIS A 194 -12.54 -0.39 -30.28
CA HIS A 194 -12.90 -0.25 -31.70
C HIS A 194 -14.40 -0.18 -31.95
N ILE A 195 -15.22 -0.71 -31.04
CA ILE A 195 -16.65 -0.94 -31.28
C ILE A 195 -17.53 0.04 -30.49
N SER A 196 -17.10 0.49 -29.31
CA SER A 196 -18.01 1.01 -28.30
C SER A 196 -17.73 2.47 -27.96
N ALA A 197 -18.56 3.37 -28.49
CA ALA A 197 -18.63 4.76 -28.02
C ALA A 197 -19.33 4.90 -26.64
N ASN A 198 -19.92 3.82 -26.09
CA ASN A 198 -20.84 3.91 -24.95
C ASN A 198 -20.69 2.75 -23.94
N ILE A 199 -19.46 2.44 -23.52
CA ILE A 199 -19.21 1.46 -22.44
C ILE A 199 -19.95 1.81 -21.13
N GLU A 200 -20.29 3.08 -20.91
CA GLU A 200 -21.07 3.53 -19.76
C GLU A 200 -22.47 2.91 -19.68
N GLU A 201 -23.08 2.61 -20.83
CA GLU A 201 -24.47 2.13 -20.92
C GLU A 201 -24.57 0.60 -20.92
N MET A 202 -23.44 -0.10 -20.97
CA MET A 202 -23.40 -1.56 -20.98
C MET A 202 -23.79 -2.11 -19.61
N ASP A 203 -24.69 -3.09 -19.60
CA ASP A 203 -25.07 -3.88 -18.43
C ASP A 203 -24.23 -5.16 -18.29
N ARG A 204 -23.54 -5.55 -19.36
CA ARG A 204 -22.72 -6.75 -19.45
C ARG A 204 -21.58 -6.57 -20.45
N ILE A 205 -20.39 -7.03 -20.08
CA ILE A 205 -19.25 -7.19 -20.97
C ILE A 205 -18.93 -8.67 -21.09
N SER A 206 -18.71 -9.18 -22.30
CA SER A 206 -18.37 -10.58 -22.55
C SER A 206 -16.91 -10.71 -22.99
N ALA A 207 -16.23 -11.75 -22.50
CA ALA A 207 -14.89 -12.09 -22.94
C ALA A 207 -14.92 -12.68 -24.36
N PRO A 208 -13.88 -12.41 -25.18
CA PRO A 208 -13.84 -12.87 -26.57
C PRO A 208 -13.68 -14.40 -26.67
N GLY A 209 -14.39 -15.00 -27.63
CA GLY A 209 -14.35 -16.44 -27.89
C GLY A 209 -14.85 -17.26 -26.69
N ASP A 210 -14.04 -18.25 -26.29
CA ASP A 210 -14.31 -19.12 -25.13
C ASP A 210 -13.48 -18.73 -23.89
N ALA A 211 -12.85 -17.55 -23.92
CA ALA A 211 -12.06 -17.07 -22.80
C ALA A 211 -12.95 -16.69 -21.60
N ARG A 212 -12.31 -16.58 -20.42
CA ARG A 212 -12.95 -16.20 -19.17
C ARG A 212 -12.18 -15.06 -18.53
N PHE A 213 -12.90 -14.11 -17.96
CA PHE A 213 -12.29 -13.01 -17.22
C PHE A 213 -11.48 -13.52 -16.02
N PRO A 214 -10.30 -12.93 -15.77
CA PRO A 214 -9.48 -13.30 -14.64
C PRO A 214 -10.22 -13.05 -13.32
N VAL A 215 -9.83 -13.74 -12.25
CA VAL A 215 -10.35 -13.59 -10.88
C VAL A 215 -11.81 -14.04 -10.67
N ILE A 216 -12.73 -13.66 -11.56
CA ILE A 216 -14.15 -14.06 -11.51
C ILE A 216 -14.44 -15.38 -12.23
N ASP A 217 -13.50 -15.84 -13.07
CA ASP A 217 -13.58 -17.11 -13.81
C ASP A 217 -14.92 -17.30 -14.55
N SER A 218 -15.38 -16.22 -15.19
CA SER A 218 -16.66 -16.14 -15.91
C SER A 218 -16.44 -15.57 -17.31
N LYS A 219 -17.26 -16.03 -18.27
CA LYS A 219 -17.29 -15.46 -19.63
C LYS A 219 -17.87 -14.05 -19.64
N ASP A 220 -18.85 -13.80 -18.77
CA ASP A 220 -19.56 -12.52 -18.69
C ASP A 220 -19.23 -11.79 -17.39
N LEU A 221 -19.00 -10.48 -17.52
CA LEU A 221 -18.88 -9.51 -16.45
C LEU A 221 -20.16 -8.66 -16.42
N TYR A 222 -21.01 -8.88 -15.43
CA TYR A 222 -22.24 -8.10 -15.25
C TYR A 222 -21.93 -6.78 -14.53
N ILE A 223 -22.34 -5.67 -15.14
CA ILE A 223 -22.07 -4.32 -14.66
C ILE A 223 -23.22 -3.87 -13.76
N ARG A 224 -22.90 -3.64 -12.49
CA ARG A 224 -23.86 -3.08 -11.53
C ARG A 224 -23.88 -1.56 -11.67
N LYS A 225 -25.04 -0.93 -11.42
CA LYS A 225 -25.15 0.53 -11.33
C LYS A 225 -24.13 1.14 -10.35
N SER A 226 -23.86 0.44 -9.24
CA SER A 226 -22.85 0.86 -8.26
C SER A 226 -21.44 0.89 -8.84
N TYR A 227 -21.10 0.06 -9.83
CA TYR A 227 -19.79 0.11 -10.47
C TYR A 227 -19.60 1.40 -11.26
N GLN A 228 -20.63 1.85 -11.98
CA GLN A 228 -20.59 3.11 -12.73
C GLN A 228 -20.42 4.30 -11.79
N VAL A 229 -21.16 4.33 -10.68
CA VAL A 229 -21.05 5.38 -9.66
C VAL A 229 -19.64 5.37 -9.05
N LEU A 230 -19.16 4.21 -8.60
CA LEU A 230 -17.84 4.10 -7.98
C LEU A 230 -16.70 4.47 -8.92
N TYR A 231 -16.81 4.13 -10.21
CA TYR A 231 -15.82 4.54 -11.20
C TYR A 231 -15.67 6.06 -11.26
N LYS A 232 -16.80 6.78 -11.35
CA LYS A 232 -16.83 8.25 -11.41
C LYS A 232 -16.33 8.88 -10.10
N GLU A 233 -16.75 8.36 -8.95
CA GLU A 233 -16.30 8.86 -7.64
C GLU A 233 -14.79 8.69 -7.43
N ILE A 234 -14.23 7.54 -7.79
CA ILE A 234 -12.80 7.27 -7.63
C ILE A 234 -11.97 8.11 -8.60
N LEU A 235 -12.40 8.26 -9.86
CA LEU A 235 -11.73 9.17 -10.79
C LEU A 235 -11.74 10.60 -10.26
N GLY A 236 -12.91 11.10 -9.85
CA GLY A 236 -13.04 12.43 -9.29
C GLY A 236 -12.22 12.65 -8.02
N HIS A 237 -12.03 11.62 -7.19
CA HIS A 237 -11.12 11.66 -6.05
C HIS A 237 -9.67 11.92 -6.49
N TYR A 238 -9.18 11.16 -7.47
CA TYR A 238 -7.80 11.29 -7.96
C TYR A 238 -7.55 12.53 -8.81
N GLU A 239 -8.57 13.09 -9.45
CA GLU A 239 -8.48 14.36 -10.17
C GLU A 239 -8.37 15.57 -9.23
N ARG A 240 -8.99 15.50 -8.05
CA ARG A 240 -8.95 16.57 -7.03
C ARG A 240 -7.75 16.46 -6.09
N THR A 241 -7.06 15.34 -6.12
CA THR A 241 -5.92 15.04 -5.24
C THR A 241 -4.64 15.52 -5.90
N ASP A 242 -3.87 16.38 -5.22
CA ASP A 242 -2.53 16.75 -5.68
C ASP A 242 -1.58 15.57 -5.45
N PRO A 243 -1.00 14.96 -6.50
CA PRO A 243 -0.08 13.84 -6.36
C PRO A 243 1.24 14.21 -5.67
N HIS A 244 1.56 15.50 -5.54
CA HIS A 244 2.74 16.01 -4.86
C HIS A 244 2.49 16.43 -3.42
N ASP A 245 1.24 16.41 -2.96
CA ASP A 245 0.92 16.67 -1.57
C ASP A 245 1.21 15.41 -0.72
N PRO A 246 2.20 15.46 0.18
CA PRO A 246 2.56 14.33 1.03
C PRO A 246 1.46 13.99 2.07
N SER A 247 0.46 14.85 2.24
CA SER A 247 -0.72 14.59 3.07
C SER A 247 -1.89 13.96 2.29
N ALA A 248 -1.85 14.03 0.97
CA ALA A 248 -2.88 13.45 0.12
C ALA A 248 -2.70 11.93 0.01
N ARG A 249 -3.81 11.21 0.18
CA ARG A 249 -3.80 9.75 0.19
C ARG A 249 -4.06 9.25 -1.22
N ASN A 250 -3.07 8.66 -1.86
CA ASN A 250 -3.22 8.10 -3.22
C ASN A 250 -3.89 6.71 -3.22
N GLN A 251 -4.76 6.43 -2.25
CA GLN A 251 -5.28 5.09 -1.99
C GLN A 251 -6.78 5.12 -1.75
N VAL A 252 -7.49 4.23 -2.44
CA VAL A 252 -8.91 3.96 -2.24
C VAL A 252 -9.09 2.48 -1.90
N ILE A 253 -9.81 2.21 -0.82
CA ILE A 253 -10.17 0.85 -0.42
C ILE A 253 -11.62 0.60 -0.76
N VAL A 254 -11.86 -0.39 -1.63
CA VAL A 254 -13.18 -0.94 -1.91
C VAL A 254 -13.40 -2.13 -1.01
N THR A 255 -14.29 -1.95 -0.04
CA THR A 255 -14.63 -2.97 0.97
C THR A 255 -16.06 -3.49 0.79
N GLY A 256 -16.40 -4.55 1.52
CA GLY A 256 -17.73 -5.17 1.47
C GLY A 256 -17.67 -6.67 1.74
N THR A 257 -18.85 -7.29 1.86
CA THR A 257 -18.98 -8.72 2.15
C THR A 257 -18.37 -9.59 1.04
N SER A 258 -18.07 -10.86 1.38
CA SER A 258 -17.57 -11.82 0.40
C SER A 258 -18.60 -12.04 -0.72
N GLY A 259 -18.14 -12.18 -1.96
CA GLY A 259 -19.03 -12.42 -3.11
C GLY A 259 -19.81 -11.20 -3.62
N ILE A 260 -19.67 -10.02 -2.99
CA ILE A 260 -20.42 -8.81 -3.41
C ILE A 260 -19.95 -8.23 -4.76
N GLY A 261 -18.85 -8.74 -5.31
CA GLY A 261 -18.33 -8.35 -6.62
C GLY A 261 -17.25 -7.27 -6.60
N LYS A 262 -16.42 -7.17 -5.56
CA LYS A 262 -15.30 -6.21 -5.50
C LYS A 262 -14.22 -6.50 -6.56
N SER A 263 -13.86 -7.76 -6.73
CA SER A 263 -12.89 -8.15 -7.75
C SER A 263 -13.43 -7.89 -9.16
N ALA A 264 -14.72 -8.19 -9.39
CA ALA A 264 -15.40 -7.87 -10.64
C ALA A 264 -15.39 -6.35 -10.95
N PHE A 265 -15.56 -5.52 -9.91
CA PHE A 265 -15.44 -4.07 -10.04
C PHE A 265 -14.04 -3.64 -10.51
N LEU A 266 -12.96 -4.23 -9.96
CA LEU A 266 -11.59 -3.92 -10.42
C LEU A 266 -11.38 -4.27 -11.90
N LEU A 267 -11.95 -5.39 -12.38
CA LEU A 267 -11.88 -5.75 -13.80
C LEU A 267 -12.64 -4.75 -14.67
N TYR A 268 -13.85 -4.37 -14.25
CA TYR A 268 -14.65 -3.35 -14.93
C TYR A 268 -13.90 -2.01 -14.99
N PHE A 269 -13.28 -1.59 -13.88
CA PHE A 269 -12.48 -0.37 -13.81
C PHE A 269 -11.30 -0.42 -14.79
N ALA A 270 -10.56 -1.53 -14.80
CA ALA A 270 -9.44 -1.72 -15.73
C ALA A 270 -9.89 -1.65 -17.18
N ILE A 271 -10.98 -2.34 -17.55
CA ILE A 271 -11.50 -2.31 -18.91
C ILE A 271 -11.92 -0.89 -19.30
N ARG A 272 -12.67 -0.16 -18.45
CA ARG A 272 -13.08 1.22 -18.75
C ARG A 272 -11.89 2.15 -18.90
N LEU A 273 -10.89 2.09 -18.00
CA LEU A 273 -9.68 2.90 -18.15
C LEU A 273 -8.96 2.62 -19.48
N LEU A 274 -8.80 1.34 -19.84
CA LEU A 274 -8.11 0.96 -21.08
C LEU A 274 -8.86 1.42 -22.34
N VAL A 275 -10.20 1.39 -22.31
CA VAL A 275 -11.08 1.77 -23.42
C VAL A 275 -11.18 3.29 -23.56
N GLU A 276 -11.36 4.01 -22.46
CA GLU A 276 -11.67 5.45 -22.44
C GLU A 276 -10.44 6.34 -22.51
N SER A 277 -9.26 5.81 -22.22
CA SER A 277 -8.04 6.62 -22.29
C SER A 277 -7.65 6.93 -23.73
N ALA A 278 -7.05 8.10 -23.93
CA ALA A 278 -6.58 8.55 -25.24
C ALA A 278 -5.38 7.70 -25.73
N GLU A 279 -5.22 7.60 -27.05
CA GLU A 279 -4.12 6.83 -27.67
C GLU A 279 -2.74 7.43 -27.40
N ASP A 280 -2.66 8.76 -27.35
CA ASP A 280 -1.46 9.54 -27.06
C ASP A 280 -1.15 9.65 -25.56
N ASN A 281 -2.10 9.27 -24.71
CA ASN A 281 -1.93 9.20 -23.25
C ASN A 281 -2.44 7.87 -22.67
N PRO A 282 -1.81 6.74 -23.03
CA PRO A 282 -2.24 5.43 -22.57
C PRO A 282 -1.99 5.26 -21.05
N PRO A 283 -2.92 4.65 -20.31
CA PRO A 283 -2.76 4.44 -18.88
C PRO A 283 -1.81 3.28 -18.65
N ILE A 284 -1.01 3.37 -17.58
CA ILE A 284 -0.29 2.21 -17.05
C ILE A 284 -1.09 1.65 -15.89
N ILE A 285 -1.45 0.37 -15.98
CA ILE A 285 -2.21 -0.33 -14.94
C ILE A 285 -1.38 -1.53 -14.47
N ILE A 286 -1.04 -1.57 -13.19
CA ILE A 286 -0.43 -2.75 -12.55
C ILE A 286 -1.52 -3.46 -11.75
N PHE A 287 -1.83 -4.69 -12.12
CA PHE A 287 -2.85 -5.52 -11.48
C PHE A 287 -2.18 -6.63 -10.66
N HIS A 288 -2.33 -6.55 -9.34
CA HIS A 288 -1.76 -7.48 -8.37
C HIS A 288 -2.88 -8.32 -7.73
N THR A 289 -2.85 -9.61 -7.96
CA THR A 289 -3.86 -10.55 -7.46
C THR A 289 -3.38 -11.30 -6.21
N LYS A 290 -4.32 -11.71 -5.35
CA LYS A 290 -4.11 -12.48 -4.11
C LYS A 290 -3.21 -13.71 -4.22
N GLN A 291 -3.14 -14.32 -5.41
CA GLN A 291 -2.66 -15.70 -5.57
C GLN A 291 -1.20 -15.81 -5.98
N LYS A 292 -0.58 -14.74 -6.51
CA LYS A 292 0.77 -14.83 -7.09
C LYS A 292 1.64 -13.67 -6.60
N LYS A 293 2.95 -13.92 -6.47
CA LYS A 293 3.98 -12.86 -6.27
C LYS A 293 4.20 -12.00 -7.53
N THR A 294 3.36 -12.19 -8.53
CA THR A 294 3.51 -11.66 -9.87
C THR A 294 2.27 -10.87 -10.23
N CYS A 295 2.50 -9.76 -10.92
CA CYS A 295 1.51 -8.81 -11.36
C CYS A 295 1.36 -8.88 -12.88
N PHE A 296 0.25 -8.34 -13.36
CA PHE A 296 0.05 -8.07 -14.78
C PHE A 296 0.13 -6.56 -14.98
N ALA A 297 0.90 -6.12 -15.96
CA ALA A 297 1.09 -4.71 -16.26
C ALA A 297 0.55 -4.41 -17.66
N PHE A 298 -0.37 -3.45 -17.74
CA PHE A 298 -0.97 -2.97 -18.96
C PHE A 298 -0.36 -1.62 -19.31
N GLY A 299 0.06 -1.45 -20.55
CA GLY A 299 0.42 -0.15 -21.13
C GLY A 299 -0.60 0.18 -22.21
N GLY A 300 -1.69 0.83 -21.82
CA GLY A 300 -2.87 0.99 -22.67
C GLY A 300 -3.35 -0.32 -23.29
N CYS A 301 -3.94 -0.22 -24.49
CA CYS A 301 -4.37 -1.37 -25.29
C CYS A 301 -3.27 -1.95 -26.19
N SER A 302 -2.01 -1.54 -26.04
CA SER A 302 -0.88 -1.98 -26.88
C SER A 302 0.05 -2.97 -26.22
N THR A 303 0.15 -2.95 -24.89
CA THR A 303 1.15 -3.74 -24.16
C THR A 303 0.53 -4.45 -22.96
N LEU A 304 0.80 -5.75 -22.83
CA LEU A 304 0.47 -6.55 -21.66
C LEU A 304 1.70 -7.38 -21.27
N ARG A 305 2.20 -7.18 -20.04
CA ARG A 305 3.36 -7.89 -19.48
C ARG A 305 3.00 -8.58 -18.17
N PHE A 306 3.80 -9.58 -17.82
CA PHE A 306 3.70 -10.31 -16.56
C PHE A 306 5.07 -10.36 -15.89
N GLY A 307 5.12 -10.16 -14.58
CA GLY A 307 6.39 -10.04 -13.86
C GLY A 307 6.21 -9.94 -12.36
N SER A 308 7.30 -9.88 -11.61
CA SER A 308 7.21 -9.67 -10.16
C SER A 308 6.88 -8.20 -9.85
N ILE A 309 6.34 -7.94 -8.66
CA ILE A 309 6.06 -6.56 -8.23
C ILE A 309 7.33 -5.70 -8.27
N GLU A 310 8.49 -6.27 -7.90
CA GLU A 310 9.79 -5.60 -7.91
C GLU A 310 10.25 -5.16 -9.31
N GLU A 311 9.85 -5.88 -10.36
CA GLU A 311 10.12 -5.50 -11.74
C GLU A 311 9.32 -4.25 -12.12
N PHE A 312 8.09 -4.11 -11.62
CA PHE A 312 7.21 -2.99 -11.95
C PHE A 312 7.26 -1.83 -10.96
N MET A 313 8.03 -1.94 -9.86
CA MET A 313 8.23 -0.85 -8.89
C MET A 313 8.61 0.50 -9.51
N PRO A 314 9.43 0.60 -10.57
CA PRO A 314 9.73 1.88 -11.21
C PRO A 314 8.49 2.63 -11.71
N PHE A 315 7.40 1.92 -12.05
CA PHE A 315 6.15 2.55 -12.46
C PHE A 315 5.25 2.91 -11.26
N LEU A 316 5.34 2.19 -10.13
CA LEU A 316 4.53 2.50 -8.95
C LEU A 316 4.90 3.81 -8.26
N ILE A 317 6.10 4.35 -8.52
CA ILE A 317 6.51 5.68 -8.07
C ILE A 317 5.96 6.80 -8.96
N LEU A 318 5.25 6.48 -10.04
CA LEU A 318 4.66 7.45 -10.95
C LEU A 318 3.20 7.74 -10.56
N PRO A 319 2.81 9.01 -10.37
CA PRO A 319 1.48 9.38 -9.90
C PRO A 319 0.34 9.11 -10.90
N ASP A 320 0.67 8.95 -12.18
CA ASP A 320 -0.28 8.61 -13.26
C ASP A 320 -0.48 7.11 -13.44
N THR A 321 0.32 6.28 -12.76
CA THR A 321 0.15 4.82 -12.77
C THR A 321 -1.02 4.42 -11.87
N TRP A 322 -1.82 3.46 -12.35
CA TRP A 322 -2.88 2.82 -11.60
C TRP A 322 -2.39 1.50 -11.02
N TYR A 323 -2.65 1.28 -9.74
CA TYR A 323 -2.28 0.05 -9.04
C TYR A 323 -3.51 -0.62 -8.45
N PHE A 324 -3.92 -1.73 -9.04
CA PHE A 324 -5.09 -2.50 -8.62
C PHE A 324 -4.67 -3.69 -7.80
N VAL A 325 -5.12 -3.74 -6.57
CA VAL A 325 -4.79 -4.79 -5.61
C VAL A 325 -6.05 -5.58 -5.30
N ASP A 326 -6.12 -6.81 -5.79
CA ASP A 326 -7.20 -7.72 -5.43
C ASP A 326 -6.78 -8.64 -4.29
N SER A 327 -7.15 -8.26 -3.07
CA SER A 327 -6.99 -9.05 -1.84
C SER A 327 -5.55 -9.49 -1.53
N SER A 328 -4.53 -8.72 -1.95
CA SER A 328 -3.14 -8.92 -1.49
C SER A 328 -3.02 -8.56 -0.01
N LYS A 329 -2.19 -9.32 0.73
CA LYS A 329 -1.99 -9.10 2.17
C LYS A 329 -1.07 -7.91 2.46
N ASP A 330 -0.09 -7.69 1.59
CA ASP A 330 0.95 -6.68 1.76
C ASP A 330 1.15 -5.96 0.41
N PRO A 331 0.24 -5.03 0.04
CA PRO A 331 0.44 -4.25 -1.17
C PRO A 331 1.62 -3.29 -1.05
N GLU A 332 2.41 -3.17 -2.11
CA GLU A 332 3.45 -2.13 -2.23
C GLU A 332 2.80 -0.75 -2.41
N LEU A 333 2.63 -0.02 -1.30
CA LEU A 333 2.05 1.32 -1.31
C LEU A 333 3.10 2.36 -1.72
N SER A 334 2.79 3.12 -2.76
CA SER A 334 3.68 4.15 -3.31
C SER A 334 2.86 5.35 -3.83
N VAL A 335 3.42 6.12 -4.77
CA VAL A 335 2.82 7.35 -5.30
C VAL A 335 1.66 7.06 -6.27
N ALA A 336 1.64 5.90 -6.90
CA ALA A 336 0.59 5.47 -7.83
C ALA A 336 -0.83 5.49 -7.25
N LYS A 337 -1.82 5.74 -8.12
CA LYS A 337 -3.25 5.70 -7.81
C LYS A 337 -3.68 4.27 -7.49
N THR A 338 -3.82 3.98 -6.21
CA THR A 338 -3.99 2.60 -5.72
C THR A 338 -5.43 2.29 -5.34
N ILE A 339 -6.05 1.29 -5.98
CA ILE A 339 -7.36 0.77 -5.58
C ILE A 339 -7.20 -0.63 -4.98
N ILE A 340 -7.60 -0.79 -3.72
CA ILE A 340 -7.50 -2.04 -2.98
C ILE A 340 -8.89 -2.65 -2.80
N SER A 341 -9.12 -3.81 -3.40
CA SER A 341 -10.26 -4.68 -3.10
C SER A 341 -9.90 -5.56 -1.92
N ALA A 342 -10.55 -5.34 -0.77
CA ALA A 342 -10.28 -6.10 0.44
C ALA A 342 -11.57 -6.46 1.19
N SER A 343 -11.48 -7.52 2.01
CA SER A 343 -12.55 -7.83 2.97
C SER A 343 -12.35 -7.00 4.24
N PRO A 344 -13.41 -6.58 4.94
CA PRO A 344 -13.29 -5.89 6.22
C PRO A 344 -12.40 -6.63 7.23
N LYS A 345 -12.39 -7.98 7.18
CA LYS A 345 -11.60 -8.83 8.10
C LYS A 345 -10.10 -8.88 7.79
N THR A 346 -9.68 -8.43 6.61
CA THR A 346 -8.27 -8.49 6.17
C THR A 346 -7.53 -7.17 6.33
N LEU A 347 -8.20 -6.12 6.80
CA LEU A 347 -7.62 -4.78 6.94
C LEU A 347 -7.38 -4.49 8.43
N SER A 348 -6.11 -4.48 8.85
CA SER A 348 -5.72 -3.94 10.15
C SER A 348 -5.91 -2.41 10.14
N SER A 349 -6.60 -1.92 11.16
CA SER A 349 -7.16 -0.57 11.32
C SER A 349 -6.17 0.59 11.15
N GLY A 350 -6.46 1.50 10.21
CA GLY A 350 -5.75 2.78 10.08
C GLY A 350 -6.13 3.69 8.88
N GLU A 351 -6.94 3.22 7.92
CA GLU A 351 -7.11 3.90 6.63
C GLU A 351 -8.52 4.46 6.41
N TYR A 352 -8.64 5.51 5.59
CA TYR A 352 -9.91 6.16 5.25
C TYR A 352 -10.73 5.25 4.35
N TRP A 353 -12.00 5.09 4.68
CA TRP A 353 -12.92 4.16 4.03
C TRP A 353 -13.74 4.89 2.98
N ILE A 354 -13.67 4.46 1.72
CA ILE A 354 -14.83 4.60 0.85
C ILE A 354 -15.65 3.33 1.05
N GLN A 355 -16.57 3.40 2.02
CA GLN A 355 -17.51 2.32 2.26
C GLN A 355 -18.51 2.31 1.11
N ALA A 356 -18.33 1.35 0.21
CA ALA A 356 -19.23 1.14 -0.90
C ALA A 356 -20.04 -0.14 -0.67
N ILE A 357 -21.36 0.06 -0.55
CA ILE A 357 -22.45 -0.91 -0.36
C ILE A 357 -22.72 -1.27 1.11
#